data_AF-A0A8T2WHX8-F1
#
_entry.id   AF-A0A8T2WHX8-F1
#
_cell.length_a   1.000
_cell.length_b   1.000
_cell.length_c   1.000
_cell.angle_alpha   90.00
_cell.angle_beta   90.00
_cell.angle_gamma   90.00
#
_symmetry.space_group_name_H-M   'P 1'
#
loop_
_entity.id
_entity.type
_entity.pdbx_description
1 polymer ?
#
loop_
_entity_poly.entity_id
_entity_poly.type
_entity_poly.pdbx_seq_one_letter_code
_entity_poly.pdbx_strand_id
1 'polypeptide(L)'
;MEEIRRAAVACYEHLPGKNKKLVRTTFKSMDKNGDGKISLLEYVDYLKKKKATDFIHPSIFTAVDKDGNGSLDFEEAIVLFYIMNSGRAIICRSCKTFLAGAYFSCSQCFFNDSVSPYEICCACYGGNNFTHHGDAIFCDNYTLLRLSRSVIQEAPIKKRRKVVKSHKKRLLVAEITVGLAGITVGVADLASKSYCSIM
;
A
#
# COMPACT_ATOMS: atom_id res chain seq x y z
N MET A 1 8.85 0.30 -10.90
CA MET A 1 7.54 0.83 -11.33
C MET A 1 6.83 -0.05 -12.35
N GLU A 2 7.48 -0.50 -13.43
CA GLU A 2 6.80 -1.26 -14.49
C GLU A 2 6.01 -2.49 -14.03
N GLU A 3 6.52 -3.26 -13.05
CA GLU A 3 5.78 -4.39 -12.49
C GLU A 3 4.50 -3.96 -11.78
N ILE A 4 4.55 -2.85 -11.02
CA ILE A 4 3.39 -2.26 -10.34
C ILE A 4 2.38 -1.75 -11.39
N ARG A 5 2.85 -1.10 -12.46
CA ARG A 5 1.98 -0.61 -13.55
C ARG A 5 1.22 -1.75 -14.21
N ARG A 6 1.92 -2.83 -14.59
CA ARG A 6 1.30 -4.04 -15.17
C ARG A 6 0.27 -4.66 -14.24
N ALA A 7 0.60 -4.78 -12.94
CA ALA A 7 -0.32 -5.32 -11.95
C ALA A 7 -1.55 -4.42 -11.76
N ALA A 8 -1.37 -3.09 -11.72
CA ALA A 8 -2.46 -2.13 -11.58
C ALA A 8 -3.45 -2.21 -12.76
N VAL A 9 -2.93 -2.25 -13.99
CA VAL A 9 -3.76 -2.39 -15.21
C VAL A 9 -4.51 -3.72 -15.19
N ALA A 10 -3.83 -4.83 -14.88
CA ALA A 10 -4.48 -6.14 -14.79
C ALA A 10 -5.58 -6.17 -13.73
N CYS A 11 -5.33 -5.57 -12.56
CA CYS A 11 -6.34 -5.43 -11.51
C CYS A 11 -7.52 -4.58 -11.97
N TYR A 12 -7.27 -3.43 -12.61
CA TYR A 12 -8.31 -2.55 -13.14
C TYR A 12 -9.16 -3.27 -14.18
N GLU A 13 -8.53 -3.99 -15.12
CA GLU A 13 -9.27 -4.67 -16.20
C GLU A 13 -10.19 -5.77 -15.69
N HIS A 14 -9.81 -6.44 -14.61
CA HIS A 14 -10.62 -7.46 -13.94
C HIS A 14 -11.72 -6.89 -13.04
N LEU A 15 -11.76 -5.57 -12.82
CA LEU A 15 -12.81 -4.96 -12.00
C LEU A 15 -14.18 -5.11 -12.68
N PRO A 16 -15.25 -5.42 -11.91
CA PRO A 16 -16.61 -5.31 -12.39
C PRO A 16 -16.90 -3.90 -12.92
N GLY A 17 -17.78 -3.77 -13.91
CA GLY A 17 -18.08 -2.47 -14.54
C GLY A 17 -18.50 -1.38 -13.55
N LYS A 18 -19.21 -1.73 -12.47
CA LYS A 18 -19.57 -0.78 -11.40
C LYS A 18 -18.33 -0.20 -10.70
N ASN A 19 -17.30 -1.00 -10.47
CA ASN A 19 -16.05 -0.58 -9.84
C ASN A 19 -15.18 0.23 -10.83
N LYS A 20 -15.15 -0.12 -12.13
CA LYS A 20 -14.49 0.72 -13.16
C LYS A 20 -15.11 2.11 -13.24
N LYS A 21 -16.45 2.21 -13.22
CA LYS A 21 -17.17 3.50 -13.18
C LYS A 21 -16.76 4.33 -11.97
N LEU A 22 -16.61 3.68 -10.83
CA LEU A 22 -16.27 4.35 -9.61
C LEU A 22 -14.83 4.88 -9.57
N VAL A 23 -13.87 4.10 -10.08
CA VAL A 23 -12.50 4.58 -10.30
C VAL A 23 -12.50 5.86 -11.16
N ARG A 24 -13.32 5.91 -12.22
CA ARG A 24 -13.49 7.12 -13.04
C ARG A 24 -14.13 8.27 -12.25
N THR A 25 -15.13 8.00 -11.41
CA THR A 25 -15.75 9.02 -10.56
C THR A 25 -14.74 9.58 -9.55
N THR A 26 -13.91 8.73 -8.94
CA THR A 26 -12.85 9.16 -8.02
C THR A 26 -11.84 10.04 -8.73
N PHE A 27 -11.38 9.65 -9.93
CA PHE A 27 -10.50 10.48 -10.76
C PHE A 27 -11.09 11.87 -11.00
N LYS A 28 -12.33 11.95 -11.49
CA LYS A 28 -13.06 13.21 -11.72
C LYS A 28 -13.28 14.04 -10.44
N SER A 29 -13.28 13.41 -9.26
CA SER A 29 -13.41 14.13 -7.99
C SER A 29 -12.09 14.71 -7.49
N MET A 30 -10.98 14.20 -7.99
CA MET A 30 -9.63 14.70 -7.71
C MET A 30 -9.26 15.83 -8.66
N ASP A 31 -9.53 15.65 -9.95
CA ASP A 31 -9.42 16.68 -11.01
C ASP A 31 -10.47 17.77 -10.77
N LYS A 32 -10.09 18.83 -10.06
CA LYS A 32 -11.01 19.91 -9.63
C LYS A 32 -11.22 20.94 -10.72
N ASN A 33 -10.17 21.22 -11.49
CA ASN A 33 -10.22 22.20 -12.56
C ASN A 33 -10.83 21.63 -13.86
N GLY A 34 -10.97 20.30 -13.96
CA GLY A 34 -11.58 19.60 -15.09
C GLY A 34 -10.67 19.52 -16.31
N ASP A 35 -9.35 19.61 -16.14
CA ASP A 35 -8.38 19.57 -17.25
C ASP A 35 -8.02 18.16 -17.71
N GLY A 36 -8.64 17.13 -17.09
CA GLY A 36 -8.51 15.74 -17.47
C GLY A 36 -7.28 15.05 -16.87
N LYS A 37 -6.62 15.68 -15.88
CA LYS A 37 -5.42 15.17 -15.21
C LYS A 37 -5.45 15.60 -13.73
N ILE A 38 -4.60 14.98 -12.91
CA ILE A 38 -4.49 15.30 -11.49
C ILE A 38 -3.16 15.99 -11.25
N SER A 39 -3.18 17.28 -10.96
CA SER A 39 -1.98 18.01 -10.55
C SER A 39 -1.51 17.57 -9.15
N LEU A 40 -0.24 17.84 -8.83
CA LEU A 40 0.30 17.61 -7.48
C LEU A 40 -0.54 18.32 -6.39
N LEU A 41 -1.03 19.53 -6.67
CA LEU A 41 -1.87 20.29 -5.73
C LEU A 41 -3.21 19.61 -5.46
N GLU A 42 -3.88 19.13 -6.51
CA GLU A 42 -5.15 18.40 -6.39
C GLU A 42 -4.98 17.07 -5.66
N TYR A 43 -3.90 16.36 -5.97
CA TYR A 43 -3.50 15.15 -5.26
C TYR A 43 -3.33 15.40 -3.74
N VAL A 44 -2.52 16.40 -3.37
CA VAL A 44 -2.26 16.75 -1.97
C VAL A 44 -3.56 17.18 -1.27
N ASP A 45 -4.35 18.04 -1.90
CA ASP A 45 -5.60 18.53 -1.34
C ASP A 45 -6.61 17.39 -1.11
N TYR A 46 -6.76 16.50 -2.08
CA TYR A 46 -7.64 15.34 -1.96
C TYR A 46 -7.22 14.45 -0.79
N LEU A 47 -5.93 14.13 -0.66
CA LEU A 47 -5.42 13.30 0.44
C LEU A 47 -5.59 13.97 1.81
N LYS A 48 -5.35 15.28 1.91
CA LYS A 48 -5.62 16.06 3.14
C LYS A 48 -7.09 15.98 3.52
N LYS A 49 -7.99 16.21 2.57
CA LYS A 49 -9.45 16.10 2.77
C LYS A 49 -9.87 14.71 3.23
N LYS A 50 -9.19 13.66 2.76
CA LYS A 50 -9.42 12.26 3.16
C LYS A 50 -8.72 11.84 4.45
N LYS A 51 -7.95 12.74 5.09
CA LYS A 51 -7.08 12.44 6.25
C LYS A 51 -6.12 11.27 5.99
N ALA A 52 -5.70 11.13 4.73
CA ALA A 52 -4.85 10.05 4.24
C ALA A 52 -3.42 10.61 4.04
N THR A 53 -2.90 11.28 5.07
CA THR A 53 -1.66 12.06 4.98
C THR A 53 -0.42 11.20 4.76
N ASP A 54 -0.46 9.93 5.14
CA ASP A 54 0.64 8.97 4.94
C ASP A 54 0.95 8.74 3.45
N PHE A 55 -0.03 8.97 2.58
CA PHE A 55 0.18 8.89 1.13
C PHE A 55 0.73 10.20 0.54
N ILE A 56 0.75 11.31 1.29
CA ILE A 56 1.30 12.60 0.83
C ILE A 56 2.83 12.52 0.87
N HIS A 57 3.41 11.69 0.01
CA HIS A 57 4.86 11.56 -0.12
C HIS A 57 5.27 11.89 -1.56
N PRO A 58 6.15 12.90 -1.78
CA PRO A 58 6.53 13.35 -3.13
C PRO A 58 7.09 12.23 -4.01
N SER A 59 7.80 11.26 -3.41
CA SER A 59 8.35 10.12 -4.15
C SER A 59 7.28 9.17 -4.70
N ILE A 60 6.08 9.12 -4.14
CA ILE A 60 4.98 8.31 -4.69
C ILE A 60 4.45 9.00 -5.94
N PHE A 61 4.11 10.29 -5.85
CA PHE A 61 3.61 11.04 -6.99
C PHE A 61 4.60 11.00 -8.16
N THR A 62 5.86 11.33 -7.89
CA THR A 62 6.94 11.33 -8.90
C THR A 62 7.16 9.95 -9.51
N ALA A 63 6.98 8.87 -8.74
CA ALA A 63 7.15 7.52 -9.28
C ALA A 63 5.96 7.09 -10.16
N VAL A 64 4.75 7.62 -9.90
CA VAL A 64 3.54 7.31 -10.66
C VAL A 64 3.46 8.13 -11.94
N ASP A 65 3.84 9.42 -11.88
CA ASP A 65 4.03 10.31 -13.03
C ASP A 65 5.11 9.72 -13.95
N LYS A 66 4.66 9.04 -15.01
CA LYS A 66 5.51 8.23 -15.89
C LYS A 66 6.22 9.09 -16.91
N ASP A 67 5.51 10.07 -17.46
CA ASP A 67 6.03 10.95 -18.49
C ASP A 67 6.73 12.19 -17.91
N GLY A 68 6.59 12.43 -16.59
CA GLY A 68 7.26 13.52 -15.88
C GLY A 68 6.63 14.88 -16.17
N ASN A 69 5.37 14.92 -16.60
CA ASN A 69 4.70 16.17 -16.98
C ASN A 69 4.18 16.97 -15.77
N GLY A 70 4.34 16.45 -14.54
CA GLY A 70 3.92 17.09 -13.29
C GLY A 70 2.44 16.89 -12.94
N SER A 71 1.76 15.99 -13.64
CA SER A 71 0.34 15.66 -13.46
C SER A 71 0.09 14.19 -13.78
N LEU A 72 -1.00 13.63 -13.26
CA LEU A 72 -1.36 12.24 -13.51
C LEU A 72 -2.55 12.15 -14.45
N ASP A 73 -2.37 11.53 -15.59
CA ASP A 73 -3.50 11.18 -16.46
C ASP A 73 -4.34 10.03 -15.85
N PHE A 74 -5.38 9.59 -16.56
CA PHE A 74 -6.25 8.53 -16.04
C PHE A 74 -5.53 7.17 -15.91
N GLU A 75 -4.59 6.85 -16.80
CA GLU A 75 -3.83 5.59 -16.76
C GLU A 75 -2.87 5.58 -15.57
N GLU A 76 -2.21 6.70 -15.30
CA GLU A 76 -1.34 6.90 -14.14
C GLU A 76 -2.14 6.93 -12.84
N ALA A 77 -3.33 7.53 -12.84
CA ALA A 77 -4.23 7.51 -11.69
C ALA A 77 -4.69 6.09 -11.32
N ILE A 78 -4.88 5.18 -12.28
CA ILE A 78 -5.15 3.76 -11.98
C ILE A 78 -4.00 3.16 -11.14
N VAL A 79 -2.76 3.48 -11.50
CA VAL A 79 -1.57 3.01 -10.76
C VAL A 79 -1.53 3.63 -9.36
N LEU A 80 -1.84 4.92 -9.23
CA LEU A 80 -1.95 5.58 -7.93
C LEU A 80 -2.97 4.89 -7.02
N PHE A 81 -4.19 4.67 -7.53
CA PHE A 81 -5.25 4.00 -6.75
C PHE A 81 -4.86 2.58 -6.37
N TYR A 82 -4.19 1.85 -7.25
CA TYR A 82 -3.67 0.53 -6.93
C TYR A 82 -2.65 0.58 -5.78
N ILE A 83 -1.71 1.52 -5.80
CA ILE A 83 -0.70 1.69 -4.73
C ILE A 83 -1.39 2.00 -3.40
N MET A 84 -2.33 2.96 -3.40
CA MET A 84 -3.04 3.40 -2.20
C MET A 84 -3.89 2.30 -1.56
N ASN A 85 -4.53 1.44 -2.36
CA ASN A 85 -5.48 0.44 -1.86
C ASN A 85 -4.85 -0.93 -1.58
N SER A 86 -3.62 -1.17 -2.00
CA SER A 86 -3.01 -2.51 -1.93
C SER A 86 -1.91 -2.65 -0.87
N GLY A 87 -1.70 -1.63 -0.03
CA GLY A 87 -0.62 -1.62 0.96
C GLY A 87 0.77 -1.44 0.34
N ARG A 88 0.84 -1.02 -0.93
CA ARG A 88 2.11 -0.83 -1.66
C ARG A 88 2.75 0.53 -1.42
N ALA A 89 2.09 1.45 -0.72
CA ALA A 89 2.61 2.77 -0.37
C ALA A 89 3.69 2.67 0.73
N ILE A 90 4.79 1.99 0.43
CA ILE A 90 5.87 1.72 1.37
C ILE A 90 7.03 2.67 1.08
N ILE A 91 7.53 3.33 2.12
CA ILE A 91 8.61 4.32 2.05
C ILE A 91 9.82 3.79 2.82
N CYS A 92 11.00 3.87 2.20
CA CYS A 92 12.26 3.50 2.82
C CYS A 92 12.44 4.27 4.14
N ARG A 93 12.65 3.55 5.24
CA ARG A 93 12.86 4.18 6.56
C ARG A 93 14.12 5.04 6.62
N SER A 94 15.13 4.73 5.82
CA SER A 94 16.37 5.50 5.73
C SER A 94 16.24 6.68 4.76
N CYS A 95 16.34 6.44 3.44
CA CYS A 95 16.41 7.51 2.44
C CYS A 95 15.07 8.10 2.01
N LYS A 96 13.95 7.65 2.59
CA LYS A 96 12.58 8.11 2.28
C LYS A 96 12.14 7.91 0.82
N THR A 97 12.82 7.10 0.04
CA THR A 97 12.35 6.77 -1.32
C THR A 97 11.15 5.82 -1.30
N PHE A 98 10.32 5.88 -2.34
CA PHE A 98 9.23 4.93 -2.54
C PHE A 98 9.76 3.55 -2.92
N LEU A 99 9.30 2.49 -2.24
CA LEU A 99 9.76 1.11 -2.46
C LEU A 99 8.95 0.44 -3.58
N ALA A 100 9.27 0.81 -4.82
CA ALA A 100 8.56 0.34 -6.01
C ALA A 100 8.96 -1.07 -6.52
N GLY A 101 9.89 -1.74 -5.86
CA GLY A 101 10.47 -3.02 -6.27
C GLY A 101 10.84 -3.87 -5.07
N ALA A 102 11.87 -4.71 -5.20
CA ALA A 102 12.38 -5.47 -4.07
C ALA A 102 12.82 -4.52 -2.94
N TYR A 103 12.50 -4.90 -1.70
CA TYR A 103 12.90 -4.18 -0.50
C TYR A 103 13.15 -5.16 0.63
N PHE A 104 13.88 -4.73 1.66
CA PHE A 104 14.17 -5.52 2.83
C PHE A 104 13.34 -5.04 4.02
N SER A 105 12.83 -5.97 4.81
CA SER A 105 12.13 -5.70 6.07
C SER A 105 12.74 -6.54 7.18
N CYS A 106 12.80 -5.97 8.38
CA CYS A 106 13.23 -6.69 9.58
C CYS A 106 12.17 -7.74 9.93
N SER A 107 12.53 -9.02 9.85
CA SER A 107 11.63 -10.13 10.13
C SER A 107 11.09 -10.09 11.56
N GLN A 108 11.93 -9.72 12.53
CA GLN A 108 11.50 -9.59 13.92
C GLN A 108 10.48 -8.47 14.09
N CYS A 109 10.70 -7.29 13.51
CA CYS A 109 9.72 -6.20 13.57
C CYS A 109 8.43 -6.53 12.82
N PHE A 110 8.52 -7.27 11.71
CA PHE A 110 7.36 -7.66 10.92
C PHE A 110 6.42 -8.62 11.66
N PHE A 111 6.97 -9.60 12.38
CA PHE A 111 6.17 -10.62 13.09
C PHE A 111 5.80 -10.21 14.52
N ASN A 112 6.52 -9.27 15.12
CA ASN A 112 6.23 -8.78 16.46
C ASN A 112 5.23 -7.59 16.42
N ASP A 113 4.62 -7.25 17.56
CA ASP A 113 3.66 -6.14 17.71
C ASP A 113 4.35 -4.75 17.66
N SER A 114 5.41 -4.64 16.86
CA SER A 114 6.20 -3.42 16.71
C SER A 114 5.40 -2.35 15.96
N VAL A 115 5.71 -1.08 16.22
CA VAL A 115 5.08 0.07 15.55
C VAL A 115 5.31 0.06 14.03
N SER A 116 6.33 -0.68 13.53
CA SER A 116 6.72 -0.66 12.13
C SER A 116 7.58 -1.87 11.75
N PRO A 117 7.28 -2.57 10.63
CA PRO A 117 8.12 -3.65 10.08
C PRO A 117 9.55 -3.26 9.65
N TYR A 118 9.86 -1.97 9.69
CA TYR A 118 11.14 -1.36 9.34
C TYR A 118 11.61 -1.77 7.93
N GLU A 119 11.02 -1.14 6.92
CA GLU A 119 11.29 -1.44 5.51
C GLU A 119 12.32 -0.46 4.92
N ILE A 120 13.30 -0.99 4.19
CA ILE A 120 14.37 -0.22 3.56
C ILE A 120 14.62 -0.70 2.12
N CYS A 121 15.05 0.21 1.24
CA CYS A 121 15.34 -0.14 -0.15
C CYS A 121 16.64 -0.97 -0.27
N CYS A 122 16.80 -1.67 -1.40
CA CYS A 122 18.01 -2.45 -1.68
C CYS A 122 19.30 -1.62 -1.56
N ALA A 123 19.30 -0.36 -1.97
CA ALA A 123 20.48 0.51 -1.88
C ALA A 123 20.85 0.84 -0.43
N CYS A 124 19.87 1.15 0.43
CA CYS A 124 20.12 1.38 1.84
C CYS A 124 20.59 0.11 2.55
N TYR A 125 19.99 -1.05 2.22
CA TYR A 125 20.40 -2.32 2.80
C TYR A 125 21.82 -2.72 2.37
N GLY A 126 22.09 -2.78 1.05
CA GLY A 126 23.40 -3.18 0.53
C GLY A 126 24.52 -2.20 0.87
N GLY A 127 24.20 -0.91 1.05
CA GLY A 127 25.15 0.11 1.50
C GLY A 127 25.27 0.26 3.01
N ASN A 128 24.55 -0.55 3.81
CA ASN A 128 24.47 -0.42 5.27
C ASN A 128 24.12 0.99 5.77
N ASN A 129 23.28 1.71 5.02
CA ASN A 129 22.90 3.09 5.28
C ASN A 129 21.63 3.16 6.16
N PHE A 130 21.67 2.55 7.35
CA PHE A 130 20.55 2.56 8.30
C PHE A 130 21.03 2.20 9.71
N THR A 131 20.28 2.62 10.74
CA THR A 131 20.52 2.22 12.13
C THR A 131 19.31 1.46 12.65
N HIS A 132 19.54 0.24 13.10
CA HIS A 132 18.49 -0.65 13.65
C HIS A 132 19.09 -1.52 14.78
N HIS A 133 18.27 -2.35 15.43
CA HIS A 133 18.77 -3.22 16.50
C HIS A 133 19.77 -4.25 15.97
N GLY A 134 20.81 -4.56 16.76
CA GLY A 134 22.01 -5.25 16.29
C GLY A 134 21.85 -6.72 15.91
N ASP A 135 20.78 -7.36 16.38
CA ASP A 135 20.41 -8.75 16.09
C ASP A 135 19.37 -8.85 14.95
N ALA A 136 19.07 -7.76 14.24
CA ALA A 136 18.06 -7.72 13.20
C ALA A 136 18.36 -8.67 12.04
N ILE A 137 17.37 -9.47 11.68
CA ILE A 137 17.39 -10.37 10.52
C ILE A 137 16.48 -9.77 9.46
N PHE A 138 17.09 -9.32 8.36
CA PHE A 138 16.36 -8.77 7.23
C PHE A 138 16.04 -9.84 6.20
N CYS A 139 14.84 -9.79 5.67
CA CYS A 139 14.42 -10.59 4.52
C CYS A 139 13.90 -9.66 3.43
N ASP A 140 14.15 -10.02 2.17
CA ASP A 140 13.44 -9.36 1.08
C ASP A 140 11.94 -9.66 1.17
N ASN A 141 11.14 -8.78 0.55
CA ASN A 141 9.68 -8.85 0.60
C ASN A 141 9.09 -10.16 0.06
N TYR A 142 9.73 -10.82 -0.91
CA TYR A 142 9.26 -12.12 -1.40
C TYR A 142 9.59 -13.25 -0.42
N THR A 143 10.81 -13.28 0.11
CA THR A 143 11.21 -14.24 1.15
C THR A 143 10.31 -14.12 2.37
N LEU A 144 10.04 -12.89 2.84
CA LEU A 144 9.18 -12.64 3.98
C LEU A 144 7.73 -13.08 3.73
N LEU A 145 7.20 -12.88 2.51
CA LEU A 145 5.89 -13.41 2.11
C LEU A 145 5.84 -14.95 2.16
N ARG A 146 6.91 -15.62 1.70
CA ARG A 146 7.01 -17.09 1.73
C ARG A 146 7.09 -17.62 3.15
N LEU A 147 7.90 -16.99 4.01
CA LEU A 147 8.00 -17.34 5.44
C LEU A 147 6.65 -17.15 6.14
N SER A 148 6.00 -16.00 5.93
CA SER A 148 4.66 -15.72 6.49
C SER A 148 3.65 -16.78 6.10
N ARG A 149 3.68 -17.23 4.82
CA ARG A 149 2.81 -18.32 4.36
C ARG A 149 3.12 -19.63 5.08
N SER A 150 4.40 -19.99 5.24
CA SER A 150 4.82 -21.23 5.93
C SER A 150 4.28 -21.26 7.37
N VAL A 151 4.51 -20.18 8.12
CA VAL A 151 4.04 -20.03 9.51
C VAL A 151 2.51 -20.14 9.59
N ILE A 152 1.78 -19.53 8.65
CA ILE A 152 0.31 -19.66 8.58
C ILE A 152 -0.11 -21.12 8.32
N GLN A 153 0.63 -21.87 7.49
CA GLN A 153 0.31 -23.25 7.13
C GLN A 153 0.49 -24.23 8.29
N GLU A 154 1.46 -23.96 9.17
CA GLU A 154 1.70 -24.72 10.41
C GLU A 154 0.56 -24.54 11.43
N ALA A 155 -0.20 -23.45 11.35
CA ALA A 155 -1.31 -23.20 12.26
C ALA A 155 -2.49 -24.18 12.07
N PRO A 156 -3.21 -24.54 13.16
CA PRO A 156 -4.41 -25.37 13.09
C PRO A 156 -5.45 -24.83 12.07
N ILE A 157 -6.12 -25.75 11.36
CA ILE A 157 -7.10 -25.42 10.30
C ILE A 157 -8.15 -24.40 10.77
N LYS A 158 -8.62 -24.51 12.03
CA LYS A 158 -9.60 -23.58 12.61
C LYS A 158 -9.07 -22.14 12.62
N LYS A 159 -7.81 -21.92 13.02
CA LYS A 159 -7.16 -20.60 13.01
C LYS A 159 -7.00 -20.09 11.57
N ARG A 160 -6.53 -20.93 10.64
CA ARG A 160 -6.43 -20.59 9.21
C ARG A 160 -7.76 -20.14 8.59
N ARG A 161 -8.86 -20.86 8.86
CA ARG A 161 -10.21 -20.48 8.38
C ARG A 161 -10.66 -19.13 8.94
N LYS A 162 -10.35 -18.81 10.21
CA LYS A 162 -10.65 -17.50 10.81
C LYS A 162 -9.89 -16.37 10.09
N VAL A 163 -8.61 -16.59 9.78
CA VAL A 163 -7.79 -15.65 9.00
C VAL A 163 -8.40 -15.39 7.62
N VAL A 164 -8.76 -16.44 6.87
CA VAL A 164 -9.39 -16.28 5.54
C VAL A 164 -10.70 -15.51 5.61
N LYS A 165 -11.58 -15.80 6.59
CA LYS A 165 -12.83 -15.06 6.79
C LYS A 165 -12.57 -13.57 7.08
N SER A 166 -11.56 -13.28 7.91
CA SER A 166 -11.13 -11.91 8.21
C SER A 166 -10.62 -11.20 6.96
N HIS A 167 -9.75 -11.83 6.18
CA HIS A 167 -9.24 -11.27 4.92
C HIS A 167 -10.36 -11.01 3.92
N LYS A 168 -11.29 -11.95 3.73
CA LYS A 168 -12.44 -11.75 2.83
C LYS A 168 -13.29 -10.55 3.27
N LYS A 169 -13.53 -10.41 4.57
CA LYS A 169 -14.25 -9.24 5.12
C LYS A 169 -13.48 -7.94 4.85
N ARG A 170 -12.15 -7.92 5.06
CA ARG A 170 -11.30 -6.75 4.81
C ARG A 170 -11.22 -6.38 3.33
N LEU A 171 -11.07 -7.35 2.43
CA LEU A 171 -11.08 -7.15 0.98
C LEU A 171 -12.42 -6.62 0.49
N LEU A 172 -13.53 -7.18 0.99
CA LEU A 172 -14.87 -6.66 0.67
C LEU A 172 -15.05 -5.23 1.16
N VAL A 173 -14.55 -4.90 2.36
CA VAL A 173 -14.55 -3.52 2.86
C VAL A 173 -13.68 -2.63 1.98
N ALA A 174 -12.50 -3.06 1.54
CA ALA A 174 -11.64 -2.32 0.62
C ALA A 174 -12.34 -2.08 -0.74
N GLU A 175 -13.05 -3.07 -1.28
CA GLU A 175 -13.87 -2.93 -2.50
C GLU A 175 -15.04 -1.96 -2.30
N ILE A 176 -15.65 -1.94 -1.11
CA ILE A 176 -16.72 -1.02 -0.71
C ILE A 176 -16.18 0.38 -0.37
N THR A 177 -14.94 0.54 0.10
CA THR A 177 -14.33 1.86 0.34
C THR A 177 -13.81 2.46 -0.95
N VAL A 178 -13.31 1.63 -1.88
CA VAL A 178 -13.21 2.02 -3.30
C VAL A 178 -14.62 2.41 -3.78
N GLY A 179 -15.64 1.62 -3.39
CA GLY A 179 -17.12 1.77 -3.48
C GLY A 179 -17.74 3.10 -3.00
N LEU A 180 -17.18 3.67 -1.94
CA LEU A 180 -17.73 4.76 -1.15
C LEU A 180 -16.58 5.72 -0.88
N ALA A 181 -16.05 6.37 -1.93
CA ALA A 181 -15.08 7.45 -1.83
C ALA A 181 -15.66 8.71 -1.12
N GLY A 182 -16.30 8.51 0.04
CA GLY A 182 -16.88 9.46 0.97
C GLY A 182 -16.56 9.16 2.45
N ILE A 183 -15.97 8.01 2.86
CA ILE A 183 -15.66 7.77 4.28
C ILE A 183 -14.26 7.15 4.50
N THR A 184 -13.41 7.96 5.16
CA THR A 184 -12.16 7.68 5.89
C THR A 184 -11.40 6.38 5.57
N VAL A 185 -10.33 6.48 4.77
CA VAL A 185 -9.18 5.58 4.96
C VAL A 185 -8.35 6.17 6.09
N GLY A 186 -8.78 5.91 7.33
CA GLY A 186 -7.87 5.98 8.45
C GLY A 186 -6.89 4.83 8.30
N VAL A 187 -5.63 5.12 7.96
CA VAL A 187 -4.50 4.18 8.07
C VAL A 187 -4.16 3.94 9.57
N ALA A 188 -5.04 4.32 10.50
CA ALA A 188 -4.81 4.26 11.94
C ALA A 188 -5.43 3.05 12.67
N ASP A 189 -6.06 2.08 11.99
CA ASP A 189 -6.71 0.93 12.67
C ASP A 189 -6.07 -0.45 12.35
N LEU A 190 -4.80 -0.46 11.93
CA LEU A 190 -3.97 -1.68 11.99
C LEU A 190 -3.14 -1.79 13.28
N ALA A 191 -3.18 -0.77 14.15
CA ALA A 191 -2.73 -0.87 15.53
C ALA A 191 -3.95 -0.87 16.47
N SER A 192 -3.98 -1.78 17.44
CA SER A 192 -5.00 -1.89 18.49
C SER A 192 -6.38 -2.43 18.05
N LYS A 193 -6.51 -3.75 18.07
CA LYS A 193 -7.63 -4.43 18.76
C LYS A 193 -7.17 -5.83 19.16
N SER A 194 -6.68 -5.89 20.40
CA SER A 194 -6.53 -7.08 21.25
C SER A 194 -7.58 -8.15 20.93
N TYR A 195 -7.14 -9.40 20.74
CA TYR A 195 -7.78 -10.64 21.21
C TYR A 195 -7.01 -11.85 20.64
N CYS A 196 -6.07 -12.39 21.40
CA CYS A 196 -6.22 -13.70 22.04
C CYS A 196 -5.02 -13.97 22.94
N SER A 197 -5.20 -13.80 24.25
CA SER A 197 -4.40 -14.53 25.23
C SER A 197 -4.45 -16.01 24.86
N ILE A 198 -3.28 -16.61 24.66
CA ILE A 198 -3.07 -18.03 24.88
C ILE A 198 -1.76 -18.09 25.66
N MET A 199 -1.87 -18.69 26.85
CA MET A 199 -0.78 -18.99 27.77
C MET A 199 0.39 -19.68 27.08
#